data_AF-A0AAJ6EQZ8-F1
#
_entry.id   AF-A0AAJ6EQZ8-F1
#
_cell.length_a   1.000
_cell.length_b   1.000
_cell.length_c   1.000
_cell.angle_alpha   90.00
_cell.angle_beta   90.00
_cell.angle_gamma   90.00
#
_symmetry.space_group_name_H-M   'P 1'
#
loop_
_entity.id
_entity.type
_entity.pdbx_description
1 polymer ?
#
loop_
_entity_poly.entity_id
_entity_poly.type
_entity_poly.pdbx_seq_one_letter_code
_entity_poly.pdbx_strand_id
1 'polypeptide(L)'
;MKRLLIMICTAICMVGATGAFAQTIPPGGSIYNPPPPRPPPPPKIEVPAIPKMDALPTRPSVSTRGRASFGDRMSRCMDEAASGGGLSQAGRAAYARSCANRD
;
A
#
# COMPACT_ATOMS: atom_id res chain seq x y z
N MET A 1 -27.60 -40.06 -60.73
CA MET A 1 -28.45 -39.26 -59.82
C MET A 1 -28.06 -39.40 -58.35
N LYS A 2 -28.06 -40.60 -57.73
CA LYS A 2 -27.78 -40.79 -56.29
C LYS A 2 -26.38 -40.32 -55.82
N ARG A 3 -25.33 -40.59 -56.61
CA ARG A 3 -23.95 -40.15 -56.28
C ARG A 3 -23.77 -38.63 -56.32
N LEU A 4 -24.47 -37.97 -57.26
CA LEU A 4 -24.45 -36.51 -57.37
C LEU A 4 -25.13 -35.85 -56.16
N LEU A 5 -26.26 -36.41 -55.72
CA LEU A 5 -26.97 -35.94 -54.51
C LEU A 5 -26.13 -36.06 -53.25
N ILE A 6 -25.38 -37.16 -53.11
CA ILE A 6 -24.48 -37.37 -51.97
C ILE A 6 -23.35 -36.33 -51.97
N MET A 7 -22.73 -36.09 -53.13
CA MET A 7 -21.67 -35.09 -53.28
C MET A 7 -22.14 -33.67 -52.94
N ILE A 8 -23.34 -33.30 -53.40
CA ILE A 8 -23.94 -31.99 -53.12
C ILE A 8 -24.26 -31.84 -51.63
N CYS A 9 -24.83 -32.87 -50.99
CA CYS A 9 -25.08 -32.84 -49.55
C CYS A 9 -23.79 -32.65 -48.74
N THR A 10 -22.73 -33.39 -49.07
CA THR A 10 -21.45 -33.28 -48.35
C THR A 10 -20.79 -31.91 -48.51
N ALA A 11 -20.90 -31.31 -49.70
CA ALA A 11 -20.37 -29.97 -49.96
C ALA A 11 -21.13 -28.90 -49.14
N ILE A 12 -22.45 -29.01 -49.05
CA ILE A 12 -23.28 -28.07 -48.26
C ILE A 12 -22.96 -28.19 -46.76
N CYS A 13 -22.79 -29.41 -46.24
CA CYS A 13 -22.45 -29.63 -44.84
C CYS A 13 -21.09 -29.06 -44.44
N MET A 14 -20.08 -29.11 -45.32
CA MET A 14 -18.77 -28.52 -45.02
C MET A 14 -18.78 -26.98 -45.04
N VAL A 15 -19.57 -26.36 -45.91
CA VAL A 15 -19.65 -24.89 -46.00
C VAL A 15 -20.42 -24.28 -44.83
N GLY A 16 -21.36 -25.01 -44.23
CA GLY A 16 -22.15 -24.57 -43.08
C GLY A 16 -21.48 -24.73 -41.71
N ALA A 17 -20.32 -25.39 -41.64
CA ALA A 17 -19.59 -25.61 -40.39
C ALA A 17 -18.78 -24.36 -40.00
N THR A 18 -19.47 -23.28 -39.64
CA THR A 18 -18.84 -22.19 -38.91
C THR A 18 -18.41 -22.74 -37.55
N GLY A 19 -17.10 -22.67 -37.26
CA GLY A 19 -16.53 -23.22 -36.04
C GLY A 19 -17.26 -22.67 -34.81
N ALA A 20 -17.87 -23.56 -34.03
CA ALA A 20 -18.39 -23.21 -32.73
C ALA A 20 -17.21 -22.91 -31.81
N PHE A 21 -16.97 -21.63 -31.53
CA PHE A 21 -16.03 -21.22 -30.51
C PHE A 21 -16.59 -21.65 -29.15
N ALA A 22 -16.04 -22.71 -28.58
CA ALA A 22 -16.32 -23.09 -27.21
C ALA A 22 -15.78 -21.99 -26.28
N GLN A 23 -16.68 -21.17 -25.73
CA GLN A 23 -16.31 -20.28 -24.64
C GLN A 23 -16.11 -21.13 -23.39
N THR A 24 -14.91 -21.13 -22.83
CA THR A 24 -14.63 -21.75 -21.54
C THR A 24 -15.35 -20.97 -20.46
N ILE A 25 -16.54 -21.43 -20.06
CA ILE A 25 -17.32 -20.84 -18.97
C ILE A 25 -16.77 -21.41 -17.66
N PRO A 26 -16.15 -20.59 -16.78
CA PRO A 26 -15.70 -21.06 -15.47
C PRO A 26 -16.90 -21.50 -14.63
N PRO A 27 -16.72 -22.41 -13.64
CA PRO A 27 -17.80 -22.82 -12.74
C PRO A 27 -18.42 -21.59 -12.05
N GLY A 28 -19.73 -21.38 -12.23
CA GLY A 28 -20.47 -20.19 -11.76
C GLY A 28 -20.56 -19.03 -12.75
N GLY A 29 -19.97 -19.15 -13.95
CA GLY A 29 -20.06 -18.16 -15.02
C GLY A 29 -21.36 -18.26 -15.83
N SER A 30 -21.78 -17.14 -16.40
CA SER A 30 -22.89 -17.04 -17.35
C SER A 30 -22.39 -16.47 -18.67
N ILE A 31 -22.90 -16.99 -19.79
CA ILE A 31 -22.66 -16.46 -21.15
C ILE A 31 -23.24 -15.06 -21.37
N TYR A 32 -24.16 -14.63 -20.48
CA TYR A 32 -24.74 -13.29 -20.52
C TYR A 32 -23.96 -12.27 -19.68
N ASN A 33 -22.94 -12.70 -18.92
CA ASN A 33 -22.14 -11.77 -18.15
C ASN A 33 -21.25 -10.95 -19.09
N PRO A 34 -21.18 -9.62 -18.88
CA PRO A 34 -20.22 -8.80 -19.60
C PRO A 34 -18.80 -9.30 -19.30
N PRO A 35 -17.86 -9.14 -20.25
CA PRO A 35 -16.46 -9.48 -20.01
C PRO A 35 -15.93 -8.67 -18.82
N PRO A 36 -15.08 -9.28 -17.97
CA PRO A 36 -14.54 -8.59 -16.80
C PRO A 36 -13.75 -7.35 -17.23
N PRO A 37 -13.78 -6.27 -16.42
CA PRO A 37 -12.98 -5.09 -16.70
C PRO A 37 -11.49 -5.46 -16.72
N ARG A 38 -10.72 -4.76 -17.55
CA ARG A 38 -9.26 -4.94 -17.59
C ARG A 38 -8.68 -4.65 -16.20
N PRO A 39 -7.70 -5.46 -15.73
CA PRO A 39 -6.98 -5.17 -14.50
C PRO A 39 -6.41 -3.76 -14.51
N PRO A 40 -6.33 -3.09 -13.35
CA PRO A 40 -5.65 -1.80 -13.26
C PRO A 40 -4.19 -1.93 -13.70
N PRO A 41 -3.58 -0.85 -14.24
CA PRO A 41 -2.17 -0.86 -14.55
C PRO A 41 -1.35 -1.16 -13.28
N PRO A 42 -0.21 -1.86 -13.39
CA PRO A 42 0.68 -2.07 -12.26
C PRO A 42 1.07 -0.74 -11.61
N PRO A 43 1.27 -0.71 -10.29
CA PRO A 43 1.77 0.49 -9.62
C PRO A 43 3.10 0.91 -10.27
N LYS A 44 3.26 2.22 -10.46
CA LYS A 44 4.48 2.77 -11.03
C LYS A 44 5.60 2.59 -10.01
N ILE A 45 6.62 1.82 -10.38
CA ILE A 45 7.83 1.66 -9.57
C ILE A 45 8.72 2.86 -9.91
N GLU A 46 8.71 3.86 -9.04
CA GLU A 46 9.57 5.03 -9.18
C GLU A 46 10.91 4.75 -8.51
N VAL A 47 12.00 4.92 -9.27
CA VAL A 47 13.36 4.79 -8.73
C VAL A 47 13.62 6.01 -7.82
N PRO A 48 14.05 5.81 -6.57
CA PRO A 48 14.45 6.92 -5.71
C PRO A 48 15.52 7.79 -6.39
N ALA A 49 15.43 9.11 -6.21
CA ALA A 49 16.41 10.02 -6.80
C ALA A 49 17.83 9.70 -6.30
N ILE A 50 18.78 9.57 -7.23
CA ILE A 50 20.19 9.35 -6.90
C ILE A 50 20.74 10.62 -6.23
N PRO A 51 21.30 10.53 -5.02
CA PRO A 51 21.94 11.67 -4.36
C PRO A 51 23.08 12.21 -5.23
N LYS A 52 23.05 13.50 -5.54
CA LYS A 52 24.13 14.19 -6.28
C LYS A 52 25.17 14.70 -5.28
N MET A 53 26.45 14.66 -5.67
CA MET A 53 27.57 14.99 -4.79
C MET A 53 27.56 16.44 -4.29
N ASP A 54 27.11 17.37 -5.14
CA ASP A 54 26.99 18.80 -4.82
C ASP A 54 25.57 19.20 -4.37
N ALA A 55 24.63 18.24 -4.29
CA ALA A 55 23.30 18.54 -3.80
C ALA A 55 23.34 18.64 -2.27
N LEU A 56 22.84 19.77 -1.76
CA LEU A 56 22.59 19.91 -0.33
C LEU A 56 21.69 18.74 0.13
N PRO A 57 22.07 18.03 1.21
CA PRO A 57 21.24 16.96 1.74
C PRO A 57 19.85 17.50 2.06
N THR A 58 18.81 16.97 1.41
CA THR A 58 17.43 17.19 1.82
C THR A 58 17.22 16.42 3.12
N ARG A 59 17.67 17.01 4.24
CA ARG A 59 17.39 16.45 5.56
C ARG A 59 15.89 16.61 5.78
N PRO A 60 15.15 15.54 6.10
CA PRO A 60 13.81 15.70 6.63
C PRO A 60 13.93 16.55 7.90
N SER A 61 13.49 17.81 7.82
CA SER A 61 13.38 18.64 9.00
C SER A 61 12.16 18.15 9.77
N VAL A 62 12.39 17.42 10.85
CA VAL A 62 11.33 17.22 11.85
C VAL A 62 11.03 18.61 12.39
N SER A 63 9.87 19.15 12.03
CA SER A 63 9.38 20.39 12.60
C SER A 63 9.20 20.18 14.10
N THR A 64 10.13 20.71 14.89
CA THR A 64 10.00 20.81 16.37
C THR A 64 9.01 21.90 16.78
N ARG A 65 8.34 22.54 15.82
CA ARG A 65 7.43 23.67 16.03
C ARG A 65 6.32 23.26 17.00
N GLY A 66 6.44 23.72 18.24
CA GLY A 66 5.48 23.49 19.32
C GLY A 66 5.97 22.59 20.46
N ARG A 67 7.10 21.89 20.33
CA ARG A 67 7.70 21.15 21.46
C ARG A 67 8.69 22.05 22.20
N ALA A 68 8.50 22.15 23.53
CA ALA A 68 9.48 22.76 24.41
C ALA A 68 10.82 22.01 24.29
N SER A 69 11.93 22.71 24.54
CA SER A 69 13.24 22.05 24.48
C SER A 69 13.32 20.93 25.52
N PHE A 70 14.19 19.96 25.30
CA PHE A 70 14.42 18.90 26.28
C PHE A 70 14.70 19.47 27.68
N GLY A 71 15.50 20.55 27.74
CA GLY A 71 15.81 21.25 28.99
C GLY A 71 14.56 21.84 29.64
N ASP A 72 13.73 22.53 28.88
CA ASP A 72 12.49 23.14 29.41
C ASP A 72 11.54 22.07 29.98
N ARG A 73 11.41 20.93 29.30
CA ARG A 73 10.59 19.81 29.78
C ARG A 73 11.16 19.18 31.04
N MET A 74 12.48 19.01 31.09
CA MET A 74 13.17 18.45 32.24
C MET A 74 13.04 19.36 33.47
N SER A 75 13.28 20.67 33.31
CA SER A 75 13.14 21.66 34.38
C SER A 75 11.71 21.73 34.90
N ARG A 76 10.73 21.83 34.01
CA ARG A 76 9.31 21.86 34.40
C ARG A 76 8.89 20.61 35.17
N CYS A 77 9.30 19.43 34.71
CA CYS A 77 9.00 18.17 35.39
C CYS A 77 9.66 18.12 36.79
N MET A 78 10.90 18.61 36.93
CA MET A 78 11.56 18.71 38.24
C MET A 78 10.89 19.72 39.17
N ASP A 79 10.43 20.85 38.65
CA ASP A 79 9.71 21.87 39.40
C ASP A 79 8.35 21.36 39.90
N GLU A 80 7.65 20.54 39.10
CA GLU A 80 6.43 19.82 39.51
C GLU A 80 6.70 18.88 40.71
N ALA A 81 7.82 18.18 40.72
CA ALA A 81 8.21 17.37 41.88
C ALA A 81 8.62 18.21 43.10
N ALA A 82 9.31 19.33 42.89
CA ALA A 82 9.70 20.21 43.97
C ALA A 82 8.48 20.87 44.64
N SER A 83 7.48 21.24 43.85
CA SER A 83 6.22 21.85 44.33
C SER A 83 5.25 20.83 44.95
N GLY A 84 5.29 19.55 44.54
CA GLY A 84 4.41 18.48 45.04
C GLY A 84 4.80 17.85 46.40
N GLY A 85 5.69 18.48 47.17
CA GLY A 85 6.16 17.97 48.47
C GLY A 85 7.57 17.37 48.45
N GLY A 86 8.27 17.44 47.32
CA GLY A 86 9.66 17.02 47.18
C GLY A 86 9.84 15.50 47.09
N LEU A 87 10.93 15.09 46.45
CA LEU A 87 11.30 13.68 46.30
C LEU A 87 12.34 13.29 47.35
N SER A 88 12.25 12.06 47.86
CA SER A 88 13.33 11.44 48.65
C SER A 88 14.61 11.33 47.82
N GLN A 89 15.76 11.20 48.47
CA GLN A 89 17.05 11.11 47.78
C GLN A 89 17.12 9.94 46.79
N ALA A 90 16.52 8.79 47.13
CA ALA A 90 16.38 7.66 46.23
C ALA A 90 15.34 7.92 45.11
N GLY A 91 14.24 8.60 45.42
CA GLY A 91 13.18 8.94 44.47
C GLY A 91 13.61 9.93 43.38
N ARG A 92 14.55 10.83 43.68
CA ARG A 92 15.06 11.84 42.73
C ARG A 92 15.63 11.22 41.46
N ALA A 93 16.44 10.17 41.56
CA ALA A 93 17.05 9.56 40.39
C ALA A 93 16.04 8.77 39.54
N ALA A 94 15.06 8.11 40.17
CA ALA A 94 13.99 7.42 39.44
C ALA A 94 13.07 8.43 38.73
N TYR A 95 12.70 9.49 39.42
CA TYR A 95 11.87 10.56 38.87
C TYR A 95 12.57 11.33 37.74
N ALA A 96 13.87 11.57 37.86
CA ALA A 96 14.68 12.16 36.79
C ALA A 96 14.63 11.34 35.50
N ARG A 97 14.72 10.02 35.63
CA ARG A 97 14.62 9.11 34.47
C ARG A 97 13.21 9.15 33.87
N SER A 98 12.17 9.27 34.68
CA SER A 98 10.80 9.45 34.15
C SER A 98 10.61 10.79 33.44
N CYS A 99 11.19 11.88 33.94
CA CYS A 99 11.14 13.19 33.30
C CYS A 99 11.86 13.23 31.95
N ALA A 100 13.01 12.55 31.84
CA ALA A 100 13.76 12.47 30.58
C ALA A 100 12.98 11.77 29.46
N ASN A 101 12.05 10.89 29.82
CA ASN A 101 11.20 10.14 28.89
C ASN A 101 9.84 10.81 28.65
N ARG A 102 9.61 12.02 29.19
CA ARG A 102 8.35 12.76 29.06
C ARG A 102 8.40 13.68 27.83
N ASP A 103 7.35 13.60 27.02
CA ASP A 103 7.27 14.22 25.69
C ASP A 103 6.73 15.64 25.68
#